data_AF-A0A7Z9Y3L3-F1
#
_entry.id   AF-A0A7Z9Y3L3-F1
#
_cell.length_a   1.000
_cell.length_b   1.000
_cell.length_c   1.000
_cell.angle_alpha   90.00
_cell.angle_beta   90.00
_cell.angle_gamma   90.00
#
_symmetry.space_group_name_H-M   'P 1'
#
loop_
_entity.id
_entity.type
_entity.pdbx_description
1 polymer ?
#
loop_
_entity_poly.entity_id
_entity_poly.type
_entity_poly.pdbx_seq_one_letter_code
_entity_poly.pdbx_strand_id
1 'polypeptide(L)'
;MKNPPDYLTTRLLDYPEVNMNSKICTHCQEYSEVSRRTFLSRSFQSAAGLLLGNSLAALPSWLPRITLADQHVGPAGDTLVCIFLRGGADGLNMIVPHGDDQYYAHRPYLGIPRPDDNKAKNGRTLDLDGFFGLHPALADLLPIYNAGDMAFIHATGSPDETRSHFEAMDLMERGAAENGDYTGWLSRHLATLDTGNNSALRAVGIGDMLPASLTGAVSATALQSIAEYHLAGQNERVGEMTALLNALYNQRDDLLTGAAAQTFASIEVLSRIDTERYQPAGRAYAESEFGQAMRVVAQLIKADVGVEVACVDLGGWDTHVAQGNVEGAQAGLMAELAAGLAAFYEDLPTQIGNVTVVVMS
;
A
#
# COMPACT_ATOMS: atom_id res chain seq x y z
N MET A 1 24.69 40.29 -8.87
CA MET A 1 25.47 39.14 -9.39
C MET A 1 24.55 38.40 -10.35
N LYS A 2 24.53 38.84 -11.62
CA LYS A 2 24.98 38.07 -12.81
C LYS A 2 24.29 36.70 -12.97
N ASN A 3 23.12 36.72 -13.62
CA ASN A 3 22.64 35.62 -14.45
C ASN A 3 23.52 35.52 -15.71
N PRO A 4 23.91 34.32 -16.18
CA PRO A 4 24.41 34.13 -17.53
C PRO A 4 23.26 33.88 -18.54
N PRO A 5 23.49 34.11 -19.85
CA PRO A 5 22.44 34.46 -20.81
C PRO A 5 21.99 33.31 -21.71
N ASP A 6 20.76 33.46 -22.22
CA ASP A 6 20.20 32.78 -23.39
C ASP A 6 21.08 32.99 -24.64
N TYR A 7 21.30 31.91 -25.39
CA TYR A 7 21.74 31.98 -26.79
C TYR A 7 20.70 31.37 -27.71
N LEU A 8 20.24 32.23 -28.62
CA LEU A 8 19.34 32.00 -29.73
C LEU A 8 19.93 31.05 -30.79
N THR A 9 19.06 30.16 -31.28
CA THR A 9 18.85 29.75 -32.68
C THR A 9 19.90 30.15 -33.74
N THR A 10 20.50 29.17 -34.46
CA THR A 10 20.51 29.14 -35.95
C THR A 10 20.98 27.80 -36.57
N ARG A 11 20.28 27.42 -37.65
CA ARG A 11 20.69 26.72 -38.90
C ARG A 11 20.85 25.18 -38.97
N LEU A 12 19.87 24.61 -39.67
CA LEU A 12 19.94 23.52 -40.66
C LEU A 12 21.18 23.60 -41.57
N LEU A 13 21.84 22.47 -41.83
CA LEU A 13 22.00 21.82 -43.14
C LEU A 13 22.95 20.60 -43.09
N ASP A 14 22.52 19.53 -43.77
CA ASP A 14 23.26 18.50 -44.51
C ASP A 14 24.23 17.53 -43.81
N TYR A 15 23.80 16.26 -43.68
CA TYR A 15 24.68 15.08 -43.82
C TYR A 15 23.96 13.91 -44.52
N PRO A 16 24.69 13.05 -45.26
CA PRO A 16 24.24 12.47 -46.52
C PRO A 16 23.65 11.05 -46.43
N GLU A 17 22.95 10.68 -47.51
CA GLU A 17 22.39 9.37 -47.81
C GLU A 17 23.37 8.21 -47.61
N VAL A 18 22.97 7.22 -46.82
CA VAL A 18 23.71 5.97 -46.64
C VAL A 18 23.33 5.01 -47.77
N ASN A 19 24.32 4.73 -48.61
CA ASN A 19 24.25 3.89 -49.79
C ASN A 19 24.12 2.41 -49.42
N MET A 20 23.03 1.78 -49.86
CA MET A 20 22.81 0.33 -49.79
C MET A 20 23.66 -0.37 -50.86
N ASN A 21 24.74 -1.06 -50.49
CA ASN A 21 25.10 -2.34 -51.11
C ASN A 21 26.32 -3.04 -50.47
N SER A 22 26.10 -4.33 -50.18
CA SER A 22 27.08 -5.42 -50.05
C SER A 22 27.93 -5.53 -48.76
N LYS A 23 27.48 -6.39 -47.84
CA LYS A 23 27.96 -7.79 -47.79
C LYS A 23 27.08 -8.62 -46.84
N ILE A 24 26.56 -9.69 -47.42
CA ILE A 24 25.68 -10.70 -46.87
C ILE A 24 26.42 -11.43 -45.74
N CYS A 25 25.87 -11.38 -44.52
CA CYS A 25 26.13 -12.42 -43.52
C CYS A 25 25.02 -13.46 -43.68
N THR A 26 25.39 -14.59 -44.27
CA THR A 26 24.59 -15.79 -44.45
C THR A 26 24.20 -16.39 -43.09
N HIS A 27 22.90 -16.28 -42.77
CA HIS A 27 22.05 -17.27 -42.09
C HIS A 27 22.61 -18.04 -40.87
N CYS A 28 22.00 -17.80 -39.71
CA CYS A 28 21.78 -18.88 -38.74
C CYS A 28 20.73 -19.85 -39.34
N GLN A 29 21.11 -21.12 -39.50
CA GLN A 29 20.28 -22.17 -40.13
C GLN A 29 18.97 -22.51 -39.38
N GLU A 30 18.77 -22.03 -38.16
CA GLU A 30 17.56 -22.33 -37.36
C GLU A 30 16.30 -21.59 -37.81
N TYR A 31 16.41 -20.48 -38.56
CA TYR A 31 15.25 -19.64 -38.92
C TYR A 31 14.60 -19.98 -40.27
N SER A 32 15.18 -20.89 -41.07
CA SER A 32 14.63 -21.25 -42.39
C SER A 32 13.58 -22.37 -42.38
N GLU A 33 13.29 -23.01 -41.24
CA GLU A 33 12.40 -24.18 -41.19
C GLU A 33 10.93 -23.87 -40.82
N VAL A 34 10.58 -22.62 -40.48
CA VAL A 34 9.19 -22.28 -40.15
C VAL A 34 8.45 -21.79 -41.40
N SER A 35 7.87 -22.73 -42.16
CA SER A 35 7.01 -22.36 -43.28
C SER A 35 5.74 -21.65 -42.79
N ARG A 36 5.25 -20.65 -43.52
CA ARG A 36 3.98 -19.93 -43.26
C ARG A 36 2.77 -20.89 -43.11
N ARG A 37 2.85 -22.08 -43.72
CA ARG A 37 1.83 -23.14 -43.60
C ARG A 37 1.87 -23.84 -42.24
N THR A 38 3.06 -24.01 -41.65
CA THR A 38 3.27 -24.56 -40.31
C THR A 38 2.81 -23.60 -39.21
N PHE A 39 2.96 -22.28 -39.44
CA PHE A 39 2.44 -21.24 -38.55
C PHE A 39 0.91 -21.24 -38.52
N LEU A 40 0.26 -21.18 -39.69
CA LEU A 40 -1.20 -21.16 -39.80
C LEU A 40 -1.86 -22.49 -39.37
N SER A 41 -1.22 -23.64 -39.61
CA SER A 41 -1.75 -24.93 -39.13
C SER A 41 -1.65 -25.07 -37.60
N ARG A 42 -0.69 -24.39 -36.96
CA ARG A 42 -0.54 -24.38 -35.51
C ARG A 42 -1.48 -23.36 -34.84
N SER A 43 -1.74 -22.21 -35.48
CA SER A 43 -2.71 -21.22 -35.00
C SER A 43 -4.16 -21.74 -34.96
N PHE A 44 -4.53 -22.65 -35.86
CA PHE A 44 -5.87 -23.24 -35.89
C PHE A 44 -6.09 -24.37 -34.86
N GLN A 45 -5.03 -24.99 -34.35
CA GLN A 45 -5.15 -26.00 -33.28
C GLN A 45 -5.24 -25.38 -31.88
N SER A 46 -4.78 -24.14 -31.70
CA SER A 46 -4.94 -23.36 -30.46
C SER A 46 -6.34 -22.74 -30.29
N ALA A 47 -7.16 -22.68 -31.33
CA ALA A 47 -8.54 -22.16 -31.24
C ALA A 47 -9.55 -23.21 -30.74
N ALA A 48 -9.23 -24.50 -30.78
CA ALA A 48 -10.12 -25.58 -30.34
C ALA A 48 -10.12 -25.81 -28.82
N GLY A 49 -9.21 -25.17 -28.07
CA GLY A 49 -9.14 -25.27 -26.61
C GLY A 49 -10.04 -24.29 -25.85
N LEU A 50 -10.76 -23.40 -26.54
CA LEU A 50 -11.44 -22.25 -25.93
C LEU A 50 -12.90 -22.49 -25.51
N LEU A 51 -13.34 -23.74 -25.39
CA LEU A 51 -14.72 -24.09 -25.00
C LEU A 51 -14.84 -25.08 -23.83
N LEU A 52 -13.83 -25.22 -22.98
CA LEU A 52 -13.96 -26.00 -21.74
C LEU A 52 -13.42 -25.19 -20.55
N GLY A 53 -14.28 -24.36 -19.98
CA GLY A 53 -14.11 -23.88 -18.61
C GLY A 53 -13.93 -25.06 -17.66
N ASN A 54 -13.03 -24.89 -16.69
CA ASN A 54 -12.76 -25.77 -15.54
C ASN A 54 -11.81 -26.98 -15.70
N SER A 55 -10.87 -27.00 -16.66
CA SER A 55 -9.84 -28.06 -16.66
C SER A 55 -8.42 -27.61 -17.04
N LEU A 56 -7.93 -26.52 -16.43
CA LEU A 56 -6.50 -26.15 -16.47
C LEU A 56 -5.60 -27.07 -15.63
N ALA A 57 -6.17 -27.97 -14.82
CA ALA A 57 -5.43 -28.91 -13.98
C ALA A 57 -4.84 -30.12 -14.74
N ALA A 58 -5.17 -30.31 -16.03
CA ALA A 58 -4.76 -31.48 -16.82
C ALA A 58 -3.60 -31.21 -17.81
N LEU A 59 -2.99 -30.01 -17.77
CA LEU A 59 -1.85 -29.72 -18.64
C LEU A 59 -0.54 -30.24 -18.03
N PRO A 60 0.29 -30.98 -18.81
CA PRO A 60 1.62 -31.39 -18.40
C PRO A 60 2.48 -30.21 -17.93
N SER A 61 3.32 -30.41 -16.92
CA SER A 61 4.17 -29.38 -16.32
C SER A 61 5.15 -28.69 -17.28
N TRP A 62 5.40 -29.28 -18.45
CA TRP A 62 6.29 -28.75 -19.48
C TRP A 62 5.61 -27.79 -20.47
N LEU A 63 4.28 -27.66 -20.43
CA LEU A 63 3.55 -26.71 -21.27
C LEU A 63 3.53 -25.32 -20.62
N PRO A 64 3.92 -24.26 -21.35
CA PRO A 64 3.80 -22.90 -20.84
C PRO A 64 2.32 -22.58 -20.61
N ARG A 65 1.97 -22.34 -19.33
CA ARG A 65 0.65 -21.89 -18.93
C ARG A 65 0.56 -20.42 -19.31
N ILE A 66 -0.16 -20.13 -20.39
CA ILE A 66 -0.51 -18.75 -20.74
C ILE A 66 -1.72 -18.41 -19.88
N THR A 67 -1.48 -17.74 -18.75
CA THR A 67 -2.53 -17.03 -18.01
C THR A 67 -2.71 -15.68 -18.68
N LEU A 68 -3.91 -15.41 -19.21
CA LEU A 68 -4.28 -14.06 -19.61
C LEU A 68 -4.31 -13.21 -18.34
N ALA A 69 -3.66 -12.04 -18.38
CA ALA A 69 -3.76 -11.05 -17.30
C ALA A 69 -5.23 -10.70 -17.10
N ASP A 70 -5.66 -10.60 -15.84
CA ASP A 70 -7.01 -10.17 -15.54
C ASP A 70 -7.17 -8.72 -16.04
N GLN A 71 -8.26 -8.47 -16.77
CA GLN A 71 -8.62 -7.13 -17.23
C GLN A 71 -8.86 -6.14 -16.07
N HIS A 72 -9.06 -6.65 -14.85
CA HIS A 72 -9.21 -5.88 -13.61
C HIS A 72 -7.96 -5.85 -12.73
N VAL A 73 -6.80 -6.31 -13.21
CA VAL A 73 -5.52 -6.24 -12.48
C VAL A 73 -4.50 -5.54 -13.36
N GLY A 74 -4.10 -4.32 -12.95
CA GLY A 74 -3.06 -3.55 -13.62
C GLY A 74 -1.65 -4.14 -13.41
N PRO A 75 -0.62 -3.64 -14.13
CA PRO A 75 0.75 -4.00 -13.83
C PRO A 75 1.07 -3.72 -12.35
N ALA A 76 1.74 -4.65 -11.66
CA ALA A 76 2.19 -4.46 -10.28
C ALA A 76 3.18 -3.30 -10.20
N GLY A 77 2.67 -2.13 -9.80
CA GLY A 77 3.48 -0.97 -9.45
C GLY A 77 3.92 -1.03 -7.99
N ASP A 78 4.54 0.05 -7.51
CA ASP A 78 4.86 0.19 -6.10
C ASP A 78 3.57 0.41 -5.29
N THR A 79 3.51 -0.20 -4.10
CA THR A 79 2.40 -0.04 -3.16
C THR A 79 2.81 0.90 -2.03
N LEU A 80 1.98 1.93 -1.78
CA LEU A 80 2.08 2.79 -0.61
C LEU A 80 1.07 2.36 0.46
N VAL A 81 1.55 1.98 1.64
CA VAL A 81 0.72 1.75 2.82
C VAL A 81 0.83 2.97 3.73
N CYS A 82 -0.25 3.73 3.87
CA CYS A 82 -0.33 4.91 4.71
C CYS A 82 -1.07 4.57 6.02
N ILE A 83 -0.37 4.66 7.14
CA ILE A 83 -0.90 4.40 8.47
C ILE A 83 -1.08 5.73 9.20
N PHE A 84 -2.30 6.05 9.62
CA PHE A 84 -2.60 7.25 10.40
C PHE A 84 -2.82 6.91 11.87
N LEU A 85 -1.93 7.42 12.73
CA LEU A 85 -2.05 7.39 14.19
C LEU A 85 -3.05 8.47 14.65
N ARG A 86 -4.33 8.13 14.71
CA ARG A 86 -5.40 9.12 15.00
C ARG A 86 -5.31 9.60 16.45
N GLY A 87 -5.12 10.91 16.61
CA GLY A 87 -5.18 11.60 17.90
C GLY A 87 -3.91 12.34 18.34
N GLY A 88 -2.83 12.34 17.55
CA GLY A 88 -1.63 13.12 17.86
C GLY A 88 -0.65 12.39 18.79
N ALA A 89 0.01 11.38 18.24
CA ALA A 89 1.06 10.63 18.90
C ALA A 89 2.22 11.55 19.36
N ASP A 90 2.63 11.38 20.61
CA ASP A 90 3.81 12.04 21.15
C ASP A 90 5.09 11.42 20.60
N GLY A 91 5.53 11.91 19.44
CA GLY A 91 6.70 11.43 18.72
C GLY A 91 8.01 11.53 19.51
N LEU A 92 8.13 12.46 20.47
CA LEU A 92 9.31 12.58 21.34
C LEU A 92 9.40 11.44 22.36
N ASN A 93 8.29 10.78 22.67
CA ASN A 93 8.29 9.56 23.48
C ASN A 93 8.34 8.29 22.62
N MET A 94 8.09 8.36 21.31
CA MET A 94 8.31 7.23 20.39
C MET A 94 9.79 7.13 20.02
N ILE A 95 10.37 8.24 19.57
CA ILE A 95 11.79 8.37 19.21
C ILE A 95 12.42 9.41 20.15
N VAL A 96 13.01 8.89 21.20
CA VAL A 96 13.50 9.62 22.37
C VAL A 96 14.85 10.26 22.03
N PRO A 97 15.00 11.60 22.07
CA PRO A 97 16.30 12.25 21.99
C PRO A 97 17.04 12.13 23.33
N HIS A 98 17.43 10.91 23.69
CA HIS A 98 18.01 10.60 25.00
C HIS A 98 19.36 11.29 25.24
N GLY A 99 20.03 11.77 24.20
CA GLY A 99 21.23 12.61 24.29
C GLY A 99 20.95 14.07 24.69
N ASP A 100 19.69 14.53 24.68
CA ASP A 100 19.31 15.91 25.02
C ASP A 100 18.79 16.03 26.46
N ASP A 101 19.50 16.77 27.30
CA ASP A 101 19.09 17.05 28.68
C ASP A 101 17.77 17.84 28.77
N GLN A 102 17.44 18.66 27.76
CA GLN A 102 16.20 19.44 27.73
C GLN A 102 14.97 18.54 27.66
N TYR A 103 15.05 17.39 26.98
CA TYR A 103 13.97 16.41 26.95
C TYR A 103 13.57 16.00 28.38
N TYR A 104 14.56 15.65 29.20
CA TYR A 104 14.33 15.24 30.59
C TYR A 104 13.89 16.40 31.49
N ALA A 105 14.45 17.59 31.30
CA ALA A 105 14.06 18.78 32.05
C ALA A 105 12.59 19.17 31.81
N HIS A 106 12.10 19.03 30.58
CA HIS A 106 10.72 19.33 30.20
C HIS A 106 9.74 18.17 30.41
N ARG A 107 10.23 16.94 30.66
CA ARG A 107 9.40 15.74 30.82
C ARG A 107 9.74 14.97 32.10
N PRO A 108 9.64 15.58 33.29
CA PRO A 108 10.06 14.94 34.54
C PRO A 108 9.26 13.66 34.89
N TYR A 109 8.04 13.51 34.36
CA TYR A 109 7.18 12.34 34.61
C TYR A 109 6.95 11.47 33.35
N LEU A 110 7.03 12.07 32.17
CA LEU A 110 6.78 11.39 30.88
C LEU A 110 8.05 10.87 30.23
N GLY A 111 9.22 11.39 30.62
CA GLY A 111 10.50 11.06 30.00
C GLY A 111 10.83 9.58 30.10
N ILE A 112 11.31 9.01 29.01
CA ILE A 112 11.76 7.61 28.97
C ILE A 112 13.20 7.53 29.49
N PRO A 113 13.50 6.63 30.45
CA PRO A 113 14.84 6.50 31.01
C PRO A 113 15.92 6.31 29.93
N ARG A 114 17.10 6.90 30.16
CA ARG A 114 18.23 6.80 29.23
C ARG A 114 18.71 5.36 29.06
N PRO A 115 19.37 5.02 27.94
CA PRO A 115 19.94 3.69 27.74
C PRO A 115 20.93 3.27 28.84
N ASP A 116 21.61 4.21 29.49
CA ASP A 116 22.59 3.96 30.56
C ASP A 116 21.99 3.98 31.99
N ASP A 117 20.70 4.28 32.14
CA ASP A 117 20.03 4.29 33.45
C ASP A 117 19.72 2.86 33.93
N ASN A 118 20.72 2.25 34.57
CA ASN A 118 20.60 0.90 35.14
C ASN A 118 19.68 0.81 36.37
N LYS A 119 19.09 1.91 36.83
CA LYS A 119 18.10 1.91 37.93
C LYS A 119 16.67 1.82 37.43
N ALA A 120 16.44 2.02 36.13
CA ALA A 120 15.14 1.87 35.50
C ALA A 120 14.65 0.42 35.62
N LYS A 121 13.41 0.22 36.06
CA LYS A 121 12.86 -1.12 36.36
C LYS A 121 12.00 -1.71 35.25
N ASN A 122 11.33 -0.85 34.48
CA ASN A 122 10.27 -1.29 33.55
C ASN A 122 10.71 -1.23 32.08
N GLY A 123 11.98 -0.90 31.84
CA GLY A 123 12.52 -0.66 30.50
C GLY A 123 13.23 0.69 30.43
N ARG A 124 14.01 0.84 29.36
CA ARG A 124 14.77 2.03 29.05
C ARG A 124 14.78 2.25 27.55
N THR A 125 15.12 3.46 27.15
CA THR A 125 15.31 3.82 25.75
C THR A 125 16.28 2.83 25.08
N LEU A 126 15.91 2.34 23.91
CA LEU A 126 16.77 1.50 23.08
C LEU A 126 17.61 2.41 22.19
N ASP A 127 18.91 2.47 22.43
CA ASP A 127 19.80 3.36 21.70
C ASP A 127 19.85 3.01 20.19
N LEU A 128 19.68 4.01 19.33
CA LEU A 128 19.79 3.86 17.89
C LEU A 128 21.15 4.32 17.37
N ASP A 129 21.60 5.51 17.79
CA ASP A 129 22.76 6.19 17.21
C ASP A 129 23.62 6.95 18.24
N GLY A 130 23.34 6.79 19.53
CA GLY A 130 24.00 7.51 20.62
C GLY A 130 23.37 8.85 20.98
N PHE A 131 22.36 9.32 20.24
CA PHE A 131 21.60 10.53 20.56
C PHE A 131 20.10 10.29 20.59
N PHE A 132 19.57 9.57 19.60
CA PHE A 132 18.19 9.13 19.52
C PHE A 132 18.05 7.66 19.92
N GLY A 133 16.86 7.30 20.36
CA GLY A 133 16.55 5.96 20.77
C GLY A 133 15.07 5.63 20.64
N LEU A 134 14.75 4.35 20.49
CA LEU A 134 13.38 3.87 20.46
C LEU A 134 12.79 3.74 21.87
N HIS A 135 11.52 4.05 21.99
CA HIS A 135 10.72 3.60 23.13
C HIS A 135 10.84 2.07 23.28
N PRO A 136 10.98 1.51 24.49
CA PRO A 136 11.09 0.06 24.68
C PRO A 136 9.88 -0.73 24.17
N ALA A 137 8.68 -0.15 24.16
CA ALA A 137 7.49 -0.76 23.55
C ALA A 137 7.58 -0.91 22.01
N LEU A 138 8.50 -0.19 21.36
CA LEU A 138 8.76 -0.29 19.91
C LEU A 138 9.91 -1.28 19.60
N ALA A 139 10.34 -2.11 20.55
CA ALA A 139 11.48 -3.01 20.42
C ALA A 139 11.42 -3.93 19.18
N ASP A 140 10.22 -4.35 18.78
CA ASP A 140 10.00 -5.18 17.60
C ASP A 140 10.43 -4.52 16.28
N LEU A 141 10.57 -3.19 16.25
CA LEU A 141 11.02 -2.45 15.07
C LEU A 141 12.54 -2.33 14.97
N LEU A 142 13.26 -2.56 16.07
CA LEU A 142 14.72 -2.40 16.11
C LEU A 142 15.46 -3.29 15.09
N PRO A 143 15.06 -4.56 14.85
CA PRO A 143 15.66 -5.38 13.78
C PRO A 143 15.48 -4.77 12.38
N ILE A 144 14.31 -4.17 12.09
CA ILE A 144 14.00 -3.57 10.79
C ILE A 144 14.84 -2.31 10.58
N TYR A 145 14.96 -1.48 11.62
CA TYR A 145 15.85 -0.32 11.62
C TYR A 145 17.31 -0.72 11.39
N ASN A 146 17.81 -1.73 12.11
CA ASN A 146 19.17 -2.23 11.96
C ASN A 146 19.44 -2.86 10.59
N ALA A 147 18.41 -3.37 9.91
CA ALA A 147 18.50 -3.86 8.53
C ALA A 147 18.64 -2.73 7.51
N GLY A 148 18.32 -1.48 7.88
CA GLY A 148 18.32 -0.32 6.98
C GLY A 148 16.99 -0.11 6.24
N ASP A 149 15.95 -0.87 6.60
CA ASP A 149 14.64 -0.86 5.92
C ASP A 149 13.62 0.07 6.60
N MET A 150 14.04 0.80 7.63
CA MET A 150 13.22 1.76 8.35
C MET A 150 14.02 3.03 8.67
N ALA A 151 13.37 4.17 8.52
CA ALA A 151 13.90 5.47 8.92
C ALA A 151 12.87 6.25 9.72
N PHE A 152 13.36 7.07 10.66
CA PHE A 152 12.54 8.03 11.39
C PHE A 152 12.81 9.43 10.85
N ILE A 153 11.75 10.16 10.54
CA ILE A 153 11.84 11.54 10.04
C ILE A 153 11.43 12.47 11.17
N HIS A 154 12.37 13.30 11.61
CA HIS A 154 12.18 14.27 12.68
C HIS A 154 11.86 15.66 12.14
N ALA A 155 11.31 16.51 13.00
CA ALA A 155 11.01 17.91 12.70
C ALA A 155 10.10 18.10 11.46
N THR A 156 9.19 17.14 11.26
CA THR A 156 8.11 17.20 10.27
C THR A 156 6.77 17.22 10.99
N GLY A 157 5.85 18.03 10.51
CA GLY A 157 4.51 18.13 11.06
C GLY A 157 3.66 19.13 10.30
N SER A 158 2.39 19.20 10.66
CA SER A 158 1.47 20.21 10.12
C SER A 158 1.92 21.62 10.53
N PRO A 159 1.80 22.62 9.63
CA PRO A 159 1.94 24.03 10.00
C PRO A 159 0.75 24.56 10.82
N ASP A 160 -0.27 23.73 11.06
CA ASP A 160 -1.44 24.07 11.86
C ASP A 160 -1.08 24.42 13.33
N GLU A 161 -1.52 25.58 13.78
CA GLU A 161 -1.31 26.07 15.15
C GLU A 161 -2.58 26.01 16.02
N THR A 162 -3.68 25.46 15.51
CA THR A 162 -5.01 25.50 16.15
C THR A 162 -5.08 24.64 17.40
N ARG A 163 -4.15 23.68 17.55
CA ARG A 163 -4.14 22.64 18.59
C ARG A 163 -5.39 21.74 18.54
N SER A 164 -6.10 21.73 17.43
CA SER A 164 -7.24 20.87 17.18
C SER A 164 -6.78 19.60 16.48
N HIS A 165 -6.89 18.45 17.16
CA HIS A 165 -6.59 17.16 16.53
C HIS A 165 -7.47 16.91 15.30
N PHE A 166 -8.76 17.27 15.35
CA PHE A 166 -9.68 17.09 14.22
C PHE A 166 -9.25 17.89 12.99
N GLU A 167 -8.86 19.15 13.19
CA GLU A 167 -8.47 20.04 12.11
C GLU A 167 -7.10 19.64 11.54
N ALA A 168 -6.12 19.36 12.40
CA ALA A 168 -4.81 18.88 11.97
C ALA A 168 -4.91 17.57 11.17
N MET A 169 -5.73 16.60 11.63
CA MET A 169 -5.95 15.35 10.92
C MET A 169 -6.63 15.56 9.56
N ASP A 170 -7.67 16.41 9.49
CA ASP A 170 -8.36 16.71 8.23
C ASP A 170 -7.43 17.40 7.22
N LEU A 171 -6.61 18.35 7.66
CA LEU A 171 -5.59 19.02 6.83
C LEU A 171 -4.53 18.04 6.32
N MET A 172 -4.05 17.12 7.17
CA MET A 172 -3.10 16.08 6.77
C MET A 172 -3.69 15.10 5.76
N GLU A 173 -4.93 14.64 5.96
CA GLU A 173 -5.65 13.78 5.02
C GLU A 173 -5.88 14.47 3.67
N ARG A 174 -6.12 15.78 3.67
CA ARG A 174 -6.28 16.59 2.45
C ARG A 174 -4.95 17.01 1.84
N GLY A 175 -3.85 16.93 2.59
CA GLY A 175 -2.55 17.47 2.20
C GLY A 175 -2.60 18.99 1.97
N ALA A 176 -3.26 19.72 2.88
CA ALA A 176 -3.49 21.15 2.81
C ALA A 176 -2.90 21.88 4.02
N ALA A 177 -2.51 23.15 3.85
CA ALA A 177 -2.01 23.99 4.94
C ALA A 177 -3.12 24.81 5.63
N GLU A 178 -4.27 24.95 4.98
CA GLU A 178 -5.40 25.75 5.44
C GLU A 178 -6.70 25.06 5.07
N ASN A 179 -7.79 25.36 5.78
CA ASN A 179 -9.11 24.80 5.50
C ASN A 179 -9.61 25.21 4.11
N GLY A 180 -10.29 24.28 3.45
CA GLY A 180 -10.91 24.51 2.15
C GLY A 180 -11.57 23.26 1.59
N ASP A 181 -12.20 23.41 0.44
CA ASP A 181 -12.84 22.30 -0.26
C ASP A 181 -11.79 21.52 -1.09
N TYR A 182 -10.96 20.76 -0.38
CA TYR A 182 -9.93 19.91 -0.98
C TYR A 182 -10.35 18.44 -0.93
N THR A 183 -10.13 17.71 -2.01
CA THR A 183 -10.20 16.24 -1.99
C THR A 183 -9.06 15.62 -1.17
N GLY A 184 -9.02 14.30 -1.05
CA GLY A 184 -7.89 13.62 -0.43
C GLY A 184 -6.60 13.70 -1.25
N TRP A 185 -5.45 13.87 -0.62
CA TRP A 185 -4.19 14.04 -1.35
C TRP A 185 -3.75 12.76 -2.07
N LEU A 186 -3.97 11.58 -1.48
CA LEU A 186 -3.69 10.28 -2.11
C LEU A 186 -4.60 10.07 -3.33
N SER A 187 -5.86 10.45 -3.19
CA SER A 187 -6.82 10.42 -4.30
C SER A 187 -6.35 11.28 -5.47
N ARG A 188 -5.89 12.51 -5.20
CA ARG A 188 -5.31 13.38 -6.23
C ARG A 188 -4.02 12.81 -6.82
N HIS A 189 -3.15 12.25 -5.99
CA HIS A 189 -1.92 11.64 -6.46
C HIS A 189 -2.20 10.51 -7.47
N LEU A 190 -3.10 9.59 -7.13
CA LEU A 190 -3.52 8.51 -8.02
C LEU A 190 -4.15 9.03 -9.32
N ALA A 191 -4.92 10.12 -9.26
CA ALA A 191 -5.48 10.76 -10.45
C ALA A 191 -4.41 11.36 -11.40
N THR A 192 -3.22 11.68 -10.89
CA THR A 192 -2.08 12.14 -11.71
C THR A 192 -1.26 10.99 -12.30
N LEU A 193 -1.47 9.76 -11.84
CA LEU A 193 -0.75 8.58 -12.27
C LEU A 193 -1.54 7.79 -13.32
N ASP A 194 -1.00 7.72 -14.53
CA ASP A 194 -1.47 6.82 -15.59
C ASP A 194 -0.67 5.51 -15.56
N THR A 195 -0.95 4.67 -14.57
CA THR A 195 -0.33 3.35 -14.40
C THR A 195 -0.99 2.28 -15.27
N GLY A 196 -2.09 2.60 -15.96
CA GLY A 196 -2.95 1.63 -16.63
C GLY A 196 -3.67 0.68 -15.67
N ASN A 197 -3.64 0.96 -14.36
CA ASN A 197 -4.26 0.12 -13.36
C ASN A 197 -5.76 0.44 -13.20
N ASN A 198 -6.58 -0.50 -13.68
CA ASN A 198 -8.05 -0.43 -13.60
C ASN A 198 -8.62 -1.29 -12.47
N SER A 199 -7.78 -1.72 -11.51
CA SER A 199 -8.26 -2.53 -10.40
C SER A 199 -9.25 -1.77 -9.54
N ALA A 200 -10.34 -2.45 -9.18
CA ALA A 200 -11.30 -1.94 -8.22
C ALA A 200 -10.71 -1.77 -6.80
N LEU A 201 -9.55 -2.41 -6.58
CA LEU A 201 -8.77 -2.38 -5.34
C LEU A 201 -7.47 -1.56 -5.50
N ARG A 202 -7.36 -0.72 -6.53
CA ARG A 202 -6.21 0.18 -6.73
C ARG A 202 -5.93 1.04 -5.49
N ALA A 203 -7.00 1.54 -4.87
CA ALA A 203 -6.94 2.28 -3.61
C ALA A 203 -7.90 1.64 -2.60
N VAL A 204 -7.38 1.27 -1.44
CA VAL A 204 -8.16 0.64 -0.37
C VAL A 204 -8.01 1.39 0.94
N GLY A 205 -9.13 1.64 1.62
CA GLY A 205 -9.14 2.06 3.02
C GLY A 205 -9.52 0.88 3.89
N ILE A 206 -8.75 0.58 4.93
CA ILE A 206 -9.05 -0.51 5.84
C ILE A 206 -9.78 0.04 7.07
N GLY A 207 -11.01 -0.43 7.29
CA GLY A 207 -11.90 0.03 8.35
C GLY A 207 -13.32 0.40 7.88
N ASP A 208 -14.12 0.91 8.80
CA ASP A 208 -15.55 1.21 8.62
C ASP A 208 -15.85 2.34 7.64
N MET A 209 -14.93 3.32 7.56
CA MET A 209 -15.09 4.52 6.75
C MET A 209 -13.87 4.69 5.85
N LEU A 210 -14.12 5.16 4.63
CA LEU A 210 -13.04 5.51 3.72
C LEU A 210 -12.28 6.73 4.27
N PRO A 211 -10.95 6.65 4.45
CA PRO A 211 -10.14 7.78 4.88
C PRO A 211 -10.27 8.97 3.93
N ALA A 212 -10.30 10.19 4.48
CA ALA A 212 -10.50 11.40 3.70
C ALA A 212 -9.43 11.58 2.61
N SER A 213 -8.21 11.09 2.82
CA SER A 213 -7.10 11.03 1.84
C SER A 213 -7.42 10.26 0.57
N LEU A 214 -8.36 9.31 0.60
CA LEU A 214 -8.79 8.55 -0.56
C LEU A 214 -10.05 9.11 -1.24
N THR A 215 -10.69 10.12 -0.64
CA THR A 215 -11.94 10.67 -1.17
C THR A 215 -11.73 11.60 -2.37
N GLY A 216 -12.67 11.55 -3.33
CA GLY A 216 -12.83 12.56 -4.37
C GLY A 216 -12.33 12.16 -5.76
N ALA A 217 -11.03 12.27 -6.01
CA ALA A 217 -10.47 12.29 -7.38
C ALA A 217 -10.39 10.91 -8.06
N VAL A 218 -10.31 9.83 -7.28
CA VAL A 218 -10.40 8.43 -7.76
C VAL A 218 -11.37 7.64 -6.90
N SER A 219 -11.97 6.59 -7.48
CA SER A 219 -12.74 5.60 -6.74
C SER A 219 -11.80 4.77 -5.85
N ALA A 220 -12.16 4.62 -4.58
CA ALA A 220 -11.45 3.79 -3.62
C ALA A 220 -12.44 2.90 -2.86
N THR A 221 -11.98 1.74 -2.42
CA THR A 221 -12.81 0.71 -1.78
C THR A 221 -12.52 0.67 -0.27
N ALA A 222 -13.55 0.72 0.57
CA ALA A 222 -13.41 0.48 2.01
C ALA A 222 -13.57 -1.02 2.33
N LEU A 223 -12.64 -1.60 3.09
CA LEU A 223 -12.59 -3.03 3.42
C LEU A 223 -12.30 -3.23 4.91
N GLN A 224 -13.15 -3.98 5.63
CA GLN A 224 -12.84 -4.44 6.99
C GLN A 224 -12.20 -5.83 6.97
N SER A 225 -12.76 -6.73 6.16
CA SER A 225 -12.33 -8.12 6.04
C SER A 225 -12.56 -8.62 4.63
N ILE A 226 -11.61 -9.39 4.09
CA ILE A 226 -11.79 -10.07 2.80
C ILE A 226 -12.85 -11.18 2.92
N ALA A 227 -12.92 -11.85 4.08
CA ALA A 227 -13.85 -12.95 4.30
C ALA A 227 -15.33 -12.51 4.33
N GLU A 228 -15.62 -11.26 4.71
CA GLU A 228 -16.98 -10.72 4.65
C GLU A 228 -17.46 -10.49 3.21
N TYR A 229 -16.52 -10.29 2.28
CA TYR A 229 -16.79 -10.23 0.84
C TYR A 229 -16.92 -11.63 0.23
N HIS A 230 -16.50 -12.68 0.94
CA HIS A 230 -16.85 -14.06 0.59
C HIS A 230 -18.29 -14.31 1.03
N LEU A 231 -19.23 -14.19 0.09
CA LEU A 231 -20.63 -14.55 0.29
C LEU A 231 -20.79 -16.10 0.28
N ALA A 232 -20.04 -16.76 1.16
CA ALA A 232 -19.97 -18.21 1.25
C ALA A 232 -21.35 -18.78 1.64
N GLY A 233 -21.88 -19.65 0.76
CA GLY A 233 -23.16 -20.35 0.96
C GLY A 233 -24.37 -19.74 0.22
N GLN A 234 -24.18 -18.68 -0.56
CA GLN A 234 -25.28 -18.03 -1.30
C GLN A 234 -24.96 -17.74 -2.78
N ASN A 235 -24.06 -18.48 -3.43
CA ASN A 235 -23.62 -18.21 -4.81
C ASN A 235 -24.77 -17.93 -5.81
N GLU A 236 -25.90 -18.64 -5.70
CA GLU A 236 -27.11 -18.37 -6.51
C GLU A 236 -27.77 -17.02 -6.14
N ARG A 237 -27.89 -16.72 -4.85
CA ARG A 237 -28.45 -15.45 -4.34
C ARG A 237 -27.57 -14.24 -4.64
N VAL A 238 -26.25 -14.42 -4.68
CA VAL A 238 -25.31 -13.37 -5.12
C VAL A 238 -25.48 -13.11 -6.59
N GLY A 239 -25.53 -14.16 -7.42
CA GLY A 239 -25.82 -14.03 -8.85
C GLY A 239 -27.15 -13.33 -9.11
N GLU A 240 -28.21 -13.67 -8.36
CA GLU A 240 -29.53 -13.04 -8.43
C GLU A 240 -29.52 -11.59 -7.94
N MET A 241 -28.86 -11.29 -6.82
CA MET A 241 -28.76 -9.93 -6.26
C MET A 241 -27.93 -9.03 -7.17
N THR A 242 -26.80 -9.53 -7.68
CA THR A 242 -25.97 -8.84 -8.68
C THR A 242 -26.74 -8.62 -9.97
N ALA A 243 -27.50 -9.60 -10.45
CA ALA A 243 -28.35 -9.43 -11.63
C ALA A 243 -29.48 -8.41 -11.40
N LEU A 244 -30.10 -8.40 -10.21
CA LEU A 244 -31.17 -7.47 -9.86
C LEU A 244 -30.64 -6.03 -9.70
N LEU A 245 -29.50 -5.86 -9.03
CA LEU A 245 -28.83 -4.56 -8.88
C LEU A 245 -28.30 -4.07 -10.23
N ASN A 246 -27.69 -4.93 -11.06
CA ASN A 246 -27.33 -4.58 -12.43
C ASN A 246 -28.55 -4.20 -13.26
N ALA A 247 -29.69 -4.87 -13.10
CA ALA A 247 -30.92 -4.49 -13.80
C ALA A 247 -31.50 -3.14 -13.32
N LEU A 248 -31.32 -2.80 -12.03
CA LEU A 248 -31.73 -1.53 -11.44
C LEU A 248 -30.81 -0.36 -11.85
N TYR A 249 -29.49 -0.59 -11.90
CA TYR A 249 -28.50 0.44 -12.20
C TYR A 249 -28.20 0.59 -13.70
N ASN A 250 -28.32 -0.46 -14.53
CA ASN A 250 -28.20 -0.34 -15.99
C ASN A 250 -29.35 0.47 -16.64
N GLN A 251 -30.36 0.89 -15.88
CA GLN A 251 -31.42 1.77 -16.38
C GLN A 251 -31.11 3.27 -16.22
N ARG A 252 -30.02 3.65 -15.54
CA ARG A 252 -29.62 5.06 -15.37
C ARG A 252 -28.10 5.22 -15.49
N ASP A 253 -27.67 6.10 -16.40
CA ASP A 253 -26.30 6.62 -16.44
C ASP A 253 -26.12 7.64 -15.30
N ASP A 254 -26.06 7.18 -14.06
CA ASP A 254 -25.79 8.03 -12.89
C ASP A 254 -24.61 7.52 -12.05
N LEU A 255 -24.17 8.35 -11.10
CA LEU A 255 -23.03 8.06 -10.20
C LEU A 255 -23.20 6.77 -9.38
N LEU A 256 -24.45 6.32 -9.15
CA LEU A 256 -24.72 5.09 -8.40
C LEU A 256 -24.36 3.85 -9.24
N THR A 257 -24.47 3.93 -10.57
CA THR A 257 -24.08 2.85 -11.48
C THR A 257 -22.56 2.62 -11.47
N GLY A 258 -21.77 3.68 -11.39
CA GLY A 258 -20.31 3.58 -11.24
C GLY A 258 -19.89 2.96 -9.89
N ALA A 259 -20.51 3.39 -8.80
CA ALA A 259 -20.25 2.84 -7.46
C ALA A 259 -20.66 1.36 -7.34
N ALA A 260 -21.80 0.99 -7.93
CA ALA A 260 -22.25 -0.40 -7.98
C ALA A 260 -21.29 -1.28 -8.80
N ALA A 261 -20.87 -0.83 -9.98
CA ALA A 261 -19.91 -1.55 -10.82
C ALA A 261 -18.56 -1.78 -10.11
N GLN A 262 -18.04 -0.73 -9.44
CA GLN A 262 -16.83 -0.83 -8.62
C GLN A 262 -16.99 -1.87 -7.50
N THR A 263 -18.13 -1.87 -6.82
CA THR A 263 -18.41 -2.81 -5.73
C THR A 263 -18.43 -4.25 -6.23
N PHE A 264 -19.07 -4.52 -7.37
CA PHE A 264 -19.08 -5.86 -7.97
C PHE A 264 -17.70 -6.31 -8.42
N ALA A 265 -16.91 -5.43 -9.02
CA ALA A 265 -15.53 -5.73 -9.39
C ALA A 265 -14.68 -6.05 -8.15
N SER A 266 -14.82 -5.30 -7.05
CA SER A 266 -14.15 -5.61 -5.78
C SER A 266 -14.56 -6.97 -5.23
N ILE A 267 -15.87 -7.29 -5.19
CA ILE A 267 -16.35 -8.62 -4.75
C ILE A 267 -15.76 -9.73 -5.60
N GLU A 268 -15.75 -9.57 -6.93
CA GLU A 268 -15.20 -10.57 -7.85
C GLU A 268 -13.72 -10.83 -7.58
N VAL A 269 -12.92 -9.78 -7.43
CA VAL A 269 -11.48 -9.89 -7.14
C VAL A 269 -11.23 -10.52 -5.78
N LEU A 270 -11.92 -10.06 -4.73
CA LEU A 270 -11.74 -10.55 -3.35
C LEU A 270 -12.18 -12.01 -3.17
N SER A 271 -13.23 -12.45 -3.89
CA SER A 271 -13.74 -13.83 -3.85
C SER A 271 -12.70 -14.88 -4.29
N ARG A 272 -11.66 -14.45 -5.02
CA ARG A 272 -10.59 -15.32 -5.52
C ARG A 272 -9.43 -15.46 -4.56
N ILE A 273 -9.37 -14.62 -3.52
CA ILE A 273 -8.33 -14.66 -2.48
C ILE A 273 -8.70 -15.73 -1.46
N ASP A 274 -7.87 -16.76 -1.30
CA ASP A 274 -8.04 -17.79 -0.27
C ASP A 274 -7.64 -17.22 1.10
N THR A 275 -8.65 -16.79 1.86
CA THR A 275 -8.46 -16.22 3.20
C THR A 275 -8.34 -17.29 4.28
N GLU A 276 -8.96 -18.47 4.08
CA GLU A 276 -9.00 -19.56 5.06
C GLU A 276 -7.64 -20.22 5.24
N ARG A 277 -6.86 -20.33 4.15
CA ARG A 277 -5.52 -20.93 4.17
C ARG A 277 -4.41 -19.92 4.31
N TYR A 278 -4.74 -18.65 4.49
CA TYR A 278 -3.73 -17.62 4.63
C TYR A 278 -2.88 -17.84 5.88
N GLN A 279 -1.58 -18.03 5.67
CA GLN A 279 -0.61 -18.21 6.73
C GLN A 279 0.53 -17.22 6.53
N PRO A 280 0.83 -16.37 7.51
CA PRO A 280 1.91 -15.40 7.37
C PRO A 280 3.27 -16.09 7.28
N ALA A 281 4.20 -15.49 6.54
CA ALA A 281 5.53 -16.05 6.31
C ALA A 281 6.47 -15.96 7.53
N GLY A 282 6.14 -15.11 8.50
CA GLY A 282 6.87 -14.93 9.77
C GLY A 282 5.95 -15.04 10.97
N ARG A 283 5.99 -14.04 11.86
CA ARG A 283 5.10 -14.01 13.03
C ARG A 283 3.63 -13.84 12.65
N ALA A 284 2.76 -14.28 13.55
CA ALA A 284 1.32 -14.06 13.43
C ALA A 284 0.96 -12.60 13.72
N TYR A 285 -0.08 -12.10 13.05
CA TYR A 285 -0.71 -10.83 13.40
C TYR A 285 -1.49 -10.95 14.71
N ALA A 286 -1.49 -9.89 15.51
CA ALA A 286 -2.29 -9.85 16.72
C ALA A 286 -3.79 -9.82 16.40
N GLU A 287 -4.62 -10.32 17.32
CA GLU A 287 -6.09 -10.29 17.24
C GLU A 287 -6.69 -8.90 17.56
N SER A 288 -5.87 -7.85 17.46
CA SER A 288 -6.26 -6.45 17.51
C SER A 288 -6.79 -5.97 16.17
N GLU A 289 -7.60 -4.90 16.15
CA GLU A 289 -8.11 -4.27 14.93
C GLU A 289 -6.97 -3.89 13.97
N PHE A 290 -5.92 -3.23 14.45
CA PHE A 290 -4.77 -2.86 13.62
C PHE A 290 -4.00 -4.07 13.08
N GLY A 291 -3.74 -5.07 13.94
CA GLY A 291 -3.12 -6.33 13.53
C GLY A 291 -3.88 -7.03 12.39
N GLN A 292 -5.21 -7.12 12.47
CA GLN A 292 -6.03 -7.69 11.41
C GLN A 292 -6.09 -6.80 10.17
N ALA A 293 -6.10 -5.47 10.32
CA ALA A 293 -6.03 -4.55 9.20
C ALA A 293 -4.74 -4.74 8.40
N MET A 294 -3.59 -4.82 9.07
CA MET A 294 -2.29 -5.09 8.42
C MET A 294 -2.26 -6.47 7.75
N ARG A 295 -2.90 -7.48 8.34
CA ARG A 295 -3.08 -8.81 7.72
C ARG A 295 -3.85 -8.71 6.41
N VAL A 296 -4.95 -7.95 6.37
CA VAL A 296 -5.74 -7.74 5.14
C VAL A 296 -4.90 -7.07 4.07
N VAL A 297 -4.15 -6.02 4.41
CA VAL A 297 -3.25 -5.35 3.45
C VAL A 297 -2.22 -6.34 2.88
N ALA A 298 -1.60 -7.16 3.72
CA ALA A 298 -0.62 -8.17 3.26
C ALA A 298 -1.27 -9.21 2.32
N GLN A 299 -2.50 -9.65 2.62
CA GLN A 299 -3.26 -10.56 1.76
C GLN A 299 -3.51 -9.95 0.37
N LEU A 300 -3.92 -8.68 0.31
CA LEU A 300 -4.17 -8.00 -0.97
C LEU A 300 -2.89 -7.84 -1.78
N ILE A 301 -1.79 -7.44 -1.14
CA ILE A 301 -0.47 -7.29 -1.79
C ILE A 301 0.01 -8.64 -2.34
N LYS A 302 -0.08 -9.72 -1.55
CA LYS A 302 0.34 -11.06 -1.99
C LYS A 302 -0.55 -11.67 -3.06
N ALA A 303 -1.83 -11.32 -3.04
CA ALA A 303 -2.78 -11.74 -4.07
C ALA A 303 -2.56 -10.99 -5.40
N ASP A 304 -1.70 -9.96 -5.41
CA ASP A 304 -1.35 -9.17 -6.58
C ASP A 304 -2.59 -8.62 -7.30
N VAL A 305 -3.53 -8.09 -6.52
CA VAL A 305 -4.82 -7.58 -7.03
C VAL A 305 -4.74 -6.13 -7.50
N GLY A 306 -3.53 -5.61 -7.72
CA GLY A 306 -3.27 -4.26 -8.20
C GLY A 306 -3.44 -3.16 -7.17
N VAL A 307 -3.15 -3.40 -5.88
CA VAL A 307 -3.15 -2.35 -4.84
C VAL A 307 -1.96 -1.40 -5.06
N GLU A 308 -2.25 -0.11 -5.27
CA GLU A 308 -1.24 0.95 -5.30
C GLU A 308 -1.23 1.76 -4.00
N VAL A 309 -2.39 1.93 -3.34
CA VAL A 309 -2.49 2.64 -2.06
C VAL A 309 -3.38 1.86 -1.10
N ALA A 310 -2.89 1.64 0.12
CA ALA A 310 -3.68 1.15 1.24
C ALA A 310 -3.60 2.13 2.41
N CYS A 311 -4.74 2.58 2.93
CA CYS A 311 -4.80 3.43 4.12
C CYS A 311 -5.30 2.63 5.32
N VAL A 312 -4.65 2.76 6.47
CA VAL A 312 -5.01 2.07 7.72
C VAL A 312 -5.00 3.08 8.85
N ASP A 313 -6.03 3.08 9.69
CA ASP A 313 -6.06 3.89 10.90
C ASP A 313 -5.65 3.07 12.13
N LEU A 314 -4.91 3.70 13.05
CA LEU A 314 -4.71 3.21 14.40
C LEU A 314 -5.10 4.32 15.37
N GLY A 315 -6.23 4.12 16.07
CA GLY A 315 -6.81 5.11 16.97
C GLY A 315 -6.25 5.09 18.39
N GLY A 316 -6.63 6.09 19.19
CA GLY A 316 -6.38 6.15 20.63
C GLY A 316 -5.18 7.01 21.05
N TRP A 317 -4.50 7.68 20.12
CA TRP A 317 -3.28 8.43 20.40
C TRP A 317 -3.52 9.76 21.15
N ASP A 318 -4.76 10.25 21.16
CA ASP A 318 -5.18 11.41 21.95
C ASP A 318 -5.36 11.01 23.43
N THR A 319 -4.23 10.71 24.08
CA THR A 319 -4.27 10.19 25.44
C THR A 319 -4.74 11.23 26.44
N HIS A 320 -4.46 12.54 26.22
CA HIS A 320 -4.74 13.73 27.06
C HIS A 320 -4.29 13.65 28.54
N VAL A 321 -4.56 12.53 29.21
CA VAL A 321 -4.25 12.13 30.57
C VAL A 321 -3.75 10.67 30.55
N ALA A 322 -2.98 10.27 31.56
CA ALA A 322 -2.54 8.87 31.69
C ALA A 322 -1.79 8.29 30.47
N GLN A 323 -1.17 9.14 29.64
CA GLN A 323 -0.28 8.75 28.54
C GLN A 323 0.74 7.70 28.99
N GLY A 324 1.33 7.94 30.17
CA GLY A 324 2.36 7.11 30.76
C GLY A 324 3.76 7.44 30.27
N ASN A 325 4.71 6.58 30.62
CA ASN A 325 6.09 6.63 30.14
C ASN A 325 6.40 5.31 29.41
N VAL A 326 7.37 4.55 29.91
CA VAL A 326 7.67 3.18 29.51
C VAL A 326 6.43 2.27 29.54
N GLU A 327 5.52 2.52 30.48
CA GLU A 327 4.23 1.86 30.61
C GLU A 327 3.09 2.90 30.55
N GLY A 328 1.91 2.49 30.10
CA GLY A 328 0.73 3.35 30.02
C GLY A 328 -0.05 3.17 28.72
N ALA A 329 -1.03 4.05 28.49
CA ALA A 329 -1.88 3.99 27.31
C ALA A 329 -1.07 4.09 26.01
N GLN A 330 -0.13 5.04 25.93
CA GLN A 330 0.67 5.23 24.73
C GLN A 330 1.66 4.08 24.50
N ALA A 331 2.25 3.53 25.56
CA ALA A 331 3.12 2.37 25.46
C ALA A 331 2.38 1.15 24.89
N GLY A 332 1.10 0.96 25.26
CA GLY A 332 0.25 -0.08 24.68
C GLY A 332 0.01 0.10 23.18
N LEU A 333 -0.32 1.32 22.75
CA LEU A 333 -0.49 1.66 21.32
C LEU A 333 0.81 1.49 20.52
N MET A 334 1.95 1.85 21.10
CA MET A 334 3.27 1.61 20.51
C MET A 334 3.56 0.12 20.34
N ALA A 335 3.22 -0.70 21.34
CA ALA A 335 3.40 -2.16 21.24
C ALA A 335 2.52 -2.76 20.14
N GLU A 336 1.27 -2.31 20.00
CA GLU A 336 0.37 -2.74 18.93
C GLU A 336 0.89 -2.33 17.54
N LEU A 337 1.32 -1.07 17.40
CA LEU A 337 1.93 -0.57 16.17
C LEU A 337 3.17 -1.39 15.79
N ALA A 338 4.08 -1.61 16.74
CA ALA A 338 5.33 -2.33 16.51
C ALA A 338 5.08 -3.79 16.13
N ALA A 339 4.18 -4.47 16.84
CA ALA A 339 3.82 -5.86 16.53
C ALA A 339 3.20 -6.00 15.14
N GLY A 340 2.28 -5.09 14.77
CA GLY A 340 1.63 -5.10 13.45
C GLY A 340 2.61 -4.83 12.30
N LEU A 341 3.49 -3.83 12.44
CA LEU A 341 4.51 -3.51 11.44
C LEU A 341 5.56 -4.63 11.31
N ALA A 342 6.01 -5.20 12.43
CA ALA A 342 6.96 -6.31 12.41
C ALA A 342 6.36 -7.56 11.75
N ALA A 343 5.10 -7.88 12.07
CA ALA A 343 4.38 -8.96 11.38
C ALA A 343 4.28 -8.68 9.89
N PHE A 344 3.87 -7.47 9.49
CA PHE A 344 3.74 -7.08 8.09
C PHE A 344 5.04 -7.20 7.31
N TYR A 345 6.15 -6.72 7.88
CA TYR A 345 7.48 -6.78 7.26
C TYR A 345 7.95 -8.24 7.09
N GLU A 346 7.84 -9.05 8.14
CA GLU A 346 8.22 -10.48 8.08
C GLU A 346 7.32 -11.28 7.13
N ASP A 347 6.09 -10.80 6.91
CA ASP A 347 5.10 -11.47 6.08
C ASP A 347 5.28 -11.20 4.57
N LEU A 348 6.00 -10.14 4.18
CA LEU A 348 6.20 -9.72 2.78
C LEU A 348 7.65 -9.89 2.28
N PRO A 349 8.35 -11.01 2.52
CA PRO A 349 9.78 -11.12 2.22
C PRO A 349 10.12 -10.96 0.73
N THR A 350 9.16 -11.21 -0.16
CA THR A 350 9.33 -11.08 -1.62
C THR A 350 8.78 -9.78 -2.20
N GLN A 351 7.86 -9.11 -1.50
CA GLN A 351 7.16 -7.93 -2.00
C GLN A 351 7.71 -6.64 -1.39
N ILE A 352 8.37 -6.70 -0.22
CA ILE A 352 8.75 -5.52 0.55
C ILE A 352 9.59 -4.50 -0.23
N GLY A 353 10.35 -4.94 -1.24
CA GLY A 353 11.12 -4.05 -2.12
C GLY A 353 10.27 -3.10 -2.98
N ASN A 354 8.98 -3.40 -3.16
CA ASN A 354 8.02 -2.57 -3.89
C ASN A 354 6.95 -1.98 -2.95
N VAL A 355 7.10 -2.15 -1.63
CA VAL A 355 6.12 -1.67 -0.64
C VAL A 355 6.77 -0.60 0.21
N THR A 356 6.21 0.61 0.15
CA THR A 356 6.59 1.70 1.06
C THR A 356 5.52 1.84 2.13
N VAL A 357 5.92 1.75 3.40
CA VAL A 357 5.03 2.01 4.54
C VAL A 357 5.35 3.39 5.11
N VAL A 358 4.35 4.24 5.22
CA VAL A 358 4.45 5.56 5.87
C VAL A 358 3.53 5.57 7.07
N VAL A 359 4.08 5.84 8.26
CA VAL A 359 3.32 6.06 9.48
C VAL A 359 3.35 7.55 9.80
N MET A 360 2.17 8.15 9.98
CA MET A 360 2.02 9.57 10.31
C MET A 360 1.03 9.76 11.44
N SER A 361 1.07 10.93 12.11
CA SER A 361 0.20 11.27 13.22
C SER A 361 -0.24 12.72 13.21
#